data_AF-A0A023FNI0-F1
#
_entry.id   AF-A0A023FNI0-F1
#
_cell.length_a   1.000
_cell.length_b   1.000
_cell.length_c   1.000
_cell.angle_alpha   90.00
_cell.angle_beta   90.00
_cell.angle_gamma   90.00
#
_symmetry.space_group_name_H-M   'P 1'
#
loop_
_entity.id
_entity.type
_entity.pdbx_description
1 polymer ?
#
loop_
_entity_poly.entity_id
_entity_poly.type
_entity_poly.pdbx_seq_one_letter_code
_entity_poly.pdbx_strand_id
1 'polypeptide(L)'
;IAHEIGHLLGAQHDGEGPARSISGHPGAANCPFSGGYLMSYVRDGPQQHQFSNCSLQQMQYVITFRGTTCWALLSKKRLHSPGKYPGTQLTLLARCQKLYPDKLNVTAALVLGNNSECKVRCEHRVTKEFYKDHQRYRAIYTYRSEIEALDYTTCGDRKVCIQGVCRPRPTRKPSLTTSITNNSAPQKTVVQLQ
;
A
#
# COMPACT_ATOMS: atom_id res chain seq x y z
N ILE A 1 -6.89 3.79 -2.81
CA ILE A 1 -7.21 2.91 -3.98
C ILE A 1 -7.14 1.44 -3.60
N ALA A 2 -5.97 0.88 -3.23
CA ALA A 2 -5.89 -0.55 -2.91
C ALA A 2 -6.88 -0.99 -1.80
N HIS A 3 -7.01 -0.18 -0.75
CA HIS A 3 -8.02 -0.35 0.31
C HIS A 3 -9.45 -0.44 -0.25
N GLU A 4 -9.88 0.58 -1.00
CA GLU A 4 -11.21 0.60 -1.63
C GLU A 4 -11.43 -0.55 -2.62
N ILE A 5 -10.40 -0.97 -3.35
CA ILE A 5 -10.48 -2.16 -4.19
C ILE A 5 -10.70 -3.41 -3.34
N GLY A 6 -10.08 -3.49 -2.16
CA GLY A 6 -10.36 -4.54 -1.17
C GLY A 6 -11.84 -4.60 -0.80
N HIS A 7 -12.46 -3.45 -0.52
CA HIS A 7 -13.91 -3.38 -0.28
C HIS A 7 -14.74 -3.84 -1.49
N LEU A 8 -14.39 -3.41 -2.71
CA LEU A 8 -15.05 -3.87 -3.94
C LEU A 8 -14.97 -5.39 -4.12
N LEU A 9 -13.86 -5.99 -3.69
CA LEU A 9 -13.66 -7.44 -3.71
C LEU A 9 -14.31 -8.15 -2.52
N GLY A 10 -14.95 -7.43 -1.60
CA GLY A 10 -15.73 -7.98 -0.49
C GLY A 10 -15.06 -7.93 0.88
N ALA A 11 -13.84 -7.39 1.02
CA ALA A 11 -13.22 -7.27 2.34
C ALA A 11 -13.96 -6.23 3.19
N GLN A 12 -14.40 -6.60 4.40
CA GLN A 12 -14.71 -5.64 5.46
C GLN A 12 -13.41 -5.14 6.11
N HIS A 13 -13.48 -4.11 6.95
CA HIS A 13 -12.30 -3.74 7.72
C HIS A 13 -11.89 -4.85 8.68
N ASP A 14 -10.59 -4.94 8.96
CA ASP A 14 -10.03 -5.94 9.89
C ASP A 14 -10.58 -5.74 11.31
N GLY A 15 -11.41 -6.66 11.80
CA GLY A 15 -12.05 -6.58 13.12
C GLY A 15 -13.56 -6.44 13.03
N GLU A 16 -14.10 -6.22 11.83
CA GLU A 16 -15.53 -6.16 11.58
C GLU A 16 -16.14 -7.54 11.34
N GLY A 17 -17.45 -7.65 11.58
CA GLY A 17 -18.21 -8.86 11.33
C GLY A 17 -18.51 -9.10 9.83
N PRO A 18 -19.26 -10.18 9.52
CA PRO A 18 -19.74 -10.47 8.18
C PRO A 18 -20.54 -9.34 7.51
N ALA A 19 -20.39 -9.19 6.20
CA ALA A 19 -21.25 -8.33 5.40
C ALA A 19 -22.67 -8.90 5.32
N ARG A 20 -23.67 -8.14 5.79
CA ARG A 20 -25.08 -8.60 5.86
C ARG A 20 -25.70 -8.90 4.49
N SER A 21 -25.20 -8.28 3.43
CA SER A 21 -25.71 -8.43 2.06
C SER A 21 -25.21 -9.68 1.34
N ILE A 22 -24.30 -10.44 1.95
CA ILE A 22 -23.69 -11.63 1.37
C ILE A 22 -23.89 -12.79 2.34
N SER A 23 -24.75 -13.74 1.99
CA SER A 23 -24.98 -14.93 2.79
C SER A 23 -23.67 -15.69 2.99
N GLY A 24 -23.39 -16.13 4.21
CA GLY A 24 -22.19 -16.91 4.56
C GLY A 24 -20.87 -16.13 4.52
N HIS A 25 -20.91 -14.80 4.43
CA HIS A 25 -19.69 -13.98 4.41
C HIS A 25 -18.83 -14.23 5.66
N PRO A 26 -17.52 -14.47 5.55
CA PRO A 26 -16.72 -14.85 6.71
C PRO A 26 -16.43 -13.69 7.68
N GLY A 27 -16.45 -12.44 7.18
CA GLY A 27 -16.09 -11.26 7.98
C GLY A 27 -14.60 -11.23 8.35
N ALA A 28 -14.24 -10.37 9.28
CA ALA A 28 -12.85 -10.14 9.69
C ALA A 28 -12.63 -10.04 11.21
N ALA A 29 -13.59 -10.46 12.04
CA ALA A 29 -13.53 -10.32 13.50
C ALA A 29 -12.27 -10.97 14.13
N ASN A 30 -11.69 -11.97 13.48
CA ASN A 30 -10.47 -12.65 13.94
C ASN A 30 -9.16 -11.93 13.57
N CYS A 31 -9.21 -10.86 12.78
CA CYS A 31 -8.06 -10.03 12.43
C CYS A 31 -8.24 -8.65 13.08
N PRO A 32 -7.58 -8.32 14.20
CA PRO A 32 -7.83 -7.06 14.87
C PRO A 32 -7.29 -5.86 14.09
N PHE A 33 -7.96 -4.70 14.19
CA PHE A 33 -7.48 -3.43 13.63
C PHE A 33 -6.04 -3.10 14.06
N SER A 34 -5.67 -3.42 15.31
CA SER A 34 -4.30 -3.18 15.81
C SER A 34 -3.21 -3.93 15.04
N GLY A 35 -3.56 -4.91 14.20
CA GLY A 35 -2.63 -5.59 13.30
C GLY A 35 -2.14 -4.74 12.11
N GLY A 36 -2.67 -3.53 11.91
CA GLY A 36 -2.09 -2.54 10.99
C GLY A 36 -2.07 -2.92 9.50
N TYR A 37 -2.80 -3.95 9.09
CA TYR A 37 -2.90 -4.39 7.69
C TYR A 37 -3.69 -3.39 6.84
N LEU A 38 -3.65 -3.56 5.52
CA LEU A 38 -4.21 -2.62 4.55
C LEU A 38 -5.69 -2.29 4.78
N MET A 39 -6.49 -3.21 5.35
CA MET A 39 -7.92 -3.00 5.67
C MET A 39 -8.15 -2.56 7.11
N SER A 40 -7.12 -2.17 7.84
CA SER A 40 -7.22 -1.61 9.19
C SER A 40 -7.44 -0.09 9.18
N TYR A 41 -8.09 0.42 10.23
CA TYR A 41 -8.13 1.84 10.56
C TYR A 41 -6.77 2.37 11.08
N VAL A 42 -5.92 1.48 11.59
CA VAL A 42 -4.56 1.80 12.03
C VAL A 42 -3.62 1.59 10.86
N ARG A 43 -2.87 2.63 10.51
CA ARG A 43 -1.79 2.56 9.51
C ARG A 43 -0.47 2.87 10.18
N ASP A 44 0.15 1.84 10.70
CA ASP A 44 1.46 1.92 11.31
C ASP A 44 2.27 0.68 10.92
N GLY A 45 3.53 0.89 10.57
CA GLY A 45 4.42 -0.19 10.17
C GLY A 45 4.26 -0.69 8.73
N PRO A 46 5.08 -1.69 8.35
CA PRO A 46 5.07 -2.30 7.01
C PRO A 46 3.82 -3.12 6.67
N GLN A 47 3.02 -3.52 7.67
CA GLN A 47 1.82 -4.33 7.46
C GLN A 47 0.77 -3.61 6.62
N GLN A 48 0.77 -2.28 6.62
CA GLN A 48 -0.15 -1.46 5.81
C GLN A 48 -0.03 -1.72 4.30
N HIS A 49 1.06 -2.37 3.85
CA HIS A 49 1.28 -2.75 2.45
C HIS A 49 0.70 -4.13 2.08
N GLN A 50 0.00 -4.80 3.01
CA GLN A 50 -0.45 -6.18 2.85
C GLN A 50 -1.89 -6.34 3.34
N PHE A 51 -2.65 -7.23 2.70
CA PHE A 51 -3.94 -7.66 3.21
C PHE A 51 -3.74 -8.66 4.35
N SER A 52 -4.60 -8.61 5.37
CA SER A 52 -4.67 -9.65 6.39
C SER A 52 -5.18 -10.97 5.79
N ASN A 53 -4.99 -12.07 6.52
CA ASN A 53 -5.57 -13.35 6.10
C ASN A 53 -7.10 -13.29 6.04
N CYS A 54 -7.76 -12.56 6.95
CA CYS A 54 -9.22 -12.39 6.92
C CYS A 54 -9.67 -11.61 5.68
N SER A 55 -8.93 -10.55 5.31
CA SER A 55 -9.19 -9.79 4.08
C SER A 55 -9.11 -10.72 2.86
N LEU A 56 -8.06 -11.54 2.76
CA LEU A 56 -7.90 -12.48 1.65
C LEU A 56 -9.00 -13.55 1.59
N GLN A 57 -9.41 -14.10 2.75
CA GLN A 57 -10.50 -15.08 2.83
C GLN A 57 -11.84 -14.49 2.38
N GLN A 58 -12.17 -13.27 2.82
CA GLN A 58 -13.38 -12.57 2.37
C GLN A 58 -13.36 -12.31 0.86
N MET A 59 -12.23 -11.84 0.33
CA MET A 59 -12.11 -11.58 -1.11
C MET A 59 -12.26 -12.86 -1.94
N GLN A 60 -11.63 -13.96 -1.51
CA GLN A 60 -11.79 -15.27 -2.17
C GLN A 60 -13.25 -15.74 -2.11
N TYR A 61 -13.90 -15.60 -0.95
CA TYR A 61 -15.30 -15.97 -0.77
C TYR A 61 -16.20 -15.20 -1.74
N VAL A 62 -16.08 -13.87 -1.80
CA VAL A 62 -16.95 -13.03 -2.62
C VAL A 62 -16.68 -13.21 -4.11
N ILE A 63 -15.41 -13.37 -4.52
CA ILE A 63 -15.08 -13.65 -5.93
C ILE A 63 -15.75 -14.96 -6.38
N THR A 64 -15.67 -16.02 -5.56
CA THR A 64 -16.32 -17.29 -5.86
C THR A 64 -17.86 -17.18 -5.81
N PHE A 65 -18.41 -16.53 -4.78
CA PHE A 65 -19.84 -16.36 -4.58
C PHE A 65 -20.52 -15.62 -5.73
N ARG A 66 -19.88 -14.57 -6.27
CA ARG A 66 -20.41 -13.79 -7.41
C ARG A 66 -20.27 -14.51 -8.75
N GLY A 67 -19.36 -15.48 -8.84
CA GLY A 67 -19.16 -16.30 -10.04
C GLY A 67 -18.49 -15.55 -11.20
N THR A 68 -18.17 -16.31 -12.25
CA THR A 68 -17.36 -15.86 -13.39
C THR A 68 -18.00 -14.73 -14.20
N THR A 69 -19.33 -14.64 -14.23
CA THR A 69 -20.03 -13.59 -14.97
C THR A 69 -19.69 -12.18 -14.45
N CYS A 70 -19.47 -12.04 -13.14
CA CYS A 70 -19.14 -10.76 -12.52
C CYS A 70 -17.70 -10.30 -12.84
N TRP A 71 -16.79 -11.25 -13.08
CA TRP A 71 -15.36 -10.97 -13.24
C TRP A 71 -14.86 -11.27 -14.65
N ALA A 72 -15.77 -11.55 -15.59
CA ALA A 72 -15.44 -11.74 -16.99
C ALA A 72 -14.80 -10.46 -17.56
N LEU A 73 -13.59 -10.59 -18.09
CA LEU A 73 -12.86 -9.48 -18.69
C LEU A 73 -13.51 -9.04 -19.99
N LEU A 74 -14.22 -7.91 -19.94
CA LEU A 74 -14.86 -7.33 -21.14
C LEU A 74 -13.85 -6.54 -21.99
N SER A 75 -12.81 -5.98 -21.36
CA SER A 75 -11.79 -5.22 -22.08
C SER A 75 -10.80 -6.14 -22.79
N LYS A 76 -10.65 -5.93 -24.10
CA LYS A 76 -9.57 -6.53 -24.90
C LYS A 76 -8.25 -5.75 -24.80
N LYS A 77 -8.29 -4.50 -24.29
CA LYS A 77 -7.13 -3.64 -24.15
C LYS A 77 -6.49 -3.84 -22.78
N ARG A 78 -5.21 -4.18 -22.78
CA ARG A 78 -4.38 -4.21 -21.57
C ARG A 78 -3.56 -2.94 -21.51
N LEU A 79 -3.68 -2.20 -20.42
CA LEU A 79 -2.78 -1.10 -20.14
C LEU A 79 -1.52 -1.67 -19.49
N HIS A 80 -0.40 -1.53 -20.17
CA HIS A 80 0.89 -1.90 -19.61
C HIS A 80 1.49 -0.71 -18.89
N SER A 81 1.73 -0.85 -17.59
CA SER A 81 2.62 0.07 -16.89
C SER A 81 4.05 -0.44 -17.08
N PRO A 82 4.96 0.35 -17.68
CA PRO A 82 6.36 -0.03 -17.77
C PRO A 82 6.88 -0.34 -16.36
N GLY A 83 7.72 -1.39 -16.23
CA GLY A 83 8.23 -1.93 -14.97
C GLY A 83 9.19 -1.00 -14.21
N LYS A 84 8.77 0.24 -13.96
CA LYS A 84 9.47 1.27 -13.19
C LYS A 84 8.81 1.38 -11.84
N TYR A 85 9.61 1.23 -10.79
CA TYR A 85 9.10 1.36 -9.43
C TYR A 85 9.04 2.83 -9.00
N PRO A 86 8.04 3.25 -8.20
CA PRO A 86 7.85 4.65 -7.85
C PRO A 86 9.06 5.31 -7.19
N GLY A 87 9.82 4.60 -6.35
CA GLY A 87 11.03 5.11 -5.70
C GLY A 87 12.20 5.35 -6.64
N THR A 88 12.13 4.87 -7.88
CA THR A 88 13.08 5.20 -8.96
C THR A 88 12.66 6.40 -9.81
N GLN A 89 11.39 6.82 -9.69
CA GLN A 89 10.80 7.88 -10.51
C GLN A 89 10.59 9.18 -9.74
N LEU A 90 10.49 9.10 -8.41
CA LEU A 90 10.26 10.25 -7.54
C LEU A 90 11.35 10.33 -6.48
N THR A 91 12.10 11.43 -6.47
CA THR A 91 13.14 11.67 -5.48
C THR A 91 12.53 11.98 -4.11
N LEU A 92 13.32 11.77 -3.05
CA LEU A 92 12.91 12.12 -1.68
C LEU A 92 12.54 13.59 -1.55
N LEU A 93 13.35 14.48 -2.14
CA LEU A 93 13.10 15.92 -2.12
C LEU A 93 11.81 16.28 -2.82
N ALA A 94 11.55 15.76 -4.02
CA ALA A 94 10.31 16.02 -4.76
C ALA A 94 9.07 15.52 -3.99
N ARG A 95 9.22 14.40 -3.27
CA ARG A 95 8.16 13.89 -2.39
C ARG A 95 7.89 14.85 -1.23
N CYS A 96 8.92 15.35 -0.55
CA CYS A 96 8.78 16.29 0.55
C CYS A 96 8.28 17.67 0.10
N GLN A 97 8.67 18.14 -1.09
CA GLN A 97 8.13 19.37 -1.68
C GLN A 97 6.64 19.25 -1.99
N LYS A 98 6.15 18.08 -2.40
CA LYS A 98 4.70 17.84 -2.52
C LYS A 98 3.97 17.85 -1.18
N LEU A 99 4.63 17.41 -0.10
CA LEU A 99 4.06 17.47 1.25
C LEU A 99 3.99 18.90 1.78
N TYR A 100 4.97 19.73 1.43
CA TYR A 100 5.07 21.13 1.83
C TYR A 100 5.14 22.07 0.61
N PRO A 101 4.06 22.16 -0.20
CA PRO A 101 4.09 22.86 -1.49
C PRO A 101 4.47 24.34 -1.37
N ASP A 102 4.05 25.00 -0.28
CA ASP A 102 4.24 26.43 -0.07
C ASP A 102 5.45 26.77 0.81
N LYS A 103 6.36 25.82 1.05
CA LYS A 103 7.50 26.01 1.95
C LYS A 103 8.80 26.05 1.17
N LEU A 104 9.62 27.05 1.48
CA LEU A 104 11.00 27.15 1.02
C LEU A 104 11.92 26.31 1.90
N ASN A 105 13.09 25.96 1.37
CA ASN A 105 14.14 25.23 2.08
C ASN A 105 13.66 23.88 2.66
N VAL A 106 12.80 23.18 1.91
CA VAL A 106 12.41 21.80 2.22
C VAL A 106 13.62 20.90 2.02
N THR A 107 13.88 20.04 2.99
CA THR A 107 14.92 19.01 2.94
C THR A 107 14.28 17.64 3.08
N ALA A 108 15.00 16.63 2.61
CA ALA A 108 14.54 15.26 2.63
C ALA A 108 15.69 14.32 2.97
N ALA A 109 15.45 13.37 3.86
CA ALA A 109 16.38 12.30 4.17
C ALA A 109 15.63 10.97 4.25
N LEU A 110 16.26 9.89 3.78
CA LEU A 110 15.78 8.57 4.11
C LEU A 110 16.16 8.26 5.56
N VAL A 111 15.22 7.74 6.32
CA VAL A 111 15.45 7.28 7.69
C VAL A 111 14.90 5.88 7.86
N LEU A 112 15.60 5.06 8.64
CA LEU A 112 15.17 3.71 8.96
C LEU A 112 14.57 3.71 10.36
N GLY A 113 13.30 3.32 10.45
CA GLY A 113 12.60 3.08 11.71
C GLY A 113 12.93 1.70 12.29
N ASN A 114 12.11 1.30 13.26
CA ASN A 114 12.20 -0.03 13.87
C ASN A 114 12.07 -1.13 12.79
N ASN A 115 12.79 -2.24 12.97
CA ASN A 115 12.78 -3.37 12.02
C ASN A 115 13.13 -2.97 10.57
N SER A 116 13.99 -1.97 10.40
CA SER A 116 14.41 -1.45 9.09
C SER A 116 13.25 -0.90 8.24
N GLU A 117 12.22 -0.36 8.89
CA GLU A 117 11.12 0.31 8.21
C GLU A 117 11.63 1.54 7.44
N CYS A 118 11.27 1.65 6.17
CA CYS A 118 11.71 2.76 5.33
C CYS A 118 10.77 3.97 5.47
N LYS A 119 11.28 5.06 6.03
CA LYS A 119 10.61 6.36 6.06
C LYS A 119 11.41 7.42 5.31
N VAL A 120 10.72 8.47 4.91
CA VAL A 120 11.29 9.71 4.39
C VAL A 120 10.99 10.80 5.40
N ARG A 121 12.05 11.35 5.98
CA ARG A 121 11.98 12.53 6.84
C ARG A 121 11.97 13.76 5.96
N CYS A 122 10.89 14.52 6.03
CA CYS A 122 10.73 15.82 5.41
C CYS A 122 10.85 16.90 6.47
N GLU A 123 11.72 17.88 6.24
CA GLU A 123 11.87 19.02 7.15
C GLU A 123 11.85 20.35 6.39
N HIS A 124 11.21 21.36 6.99
CA HIS A 124 11.34 22.73 6.51
C HIS A 124 11.48 23.69 7.69
N ARG A 125 12.18 24.81 7.47
CA ARG A 125 12.46 25.80 8.51
C ARG A 125 11.71 27.08 8.22
N VAL A 126 11.05 27.63 9.23
CA VAL A 126 10.33 28.91 9.14
C VAL A 126 10.90 29.84 10.18
N THR A 127 11.32 31.01 9.72
CA THR A 127 11.72 32.10 10.59
C THR A 127 10.49 32.91 10.94
N LYS A 128 10.14 33.01 12.23
CA LYS A 128 9.06 33.87 12.70
C LYS A 128 9.64 35.02 13.49
N GLU A 129 9.18 36.22 13.16
CA GLU A 129 9.46 37.42 13.93
C GLU A 129 8.31 37.66 14.90
N PHE A 130 8.63 38.02 16.14
CA PHE A 130 7.64 38.40 17.15
C PHE A 130 8.19 39.53 18.01
N TYR A 131 7.28 40.33 18.58
CA TYR A 131 7.63 41.47 19.41
C TYR A 131 7.36 41.13 20.87
N LYS A 132 8.31 41.45 21.74
CA LYS A 132 8.15 41.38 23.19
C LYS A 132 8.85 42.60 23.79
N ASP A 133 8.15 43.36 24.63
CA ASP A 133 8.70 44.55 25.30
C ASP A 133 9.32 45.57 24.31
N HIS A 134 8.63 45.87 23.21
CA HIS A 134 9.09 46.72 22.10
C HIS A 134 10.39 46.26 21.41
N GLN A 135 10.91 45.08 21.72
CA GLN A 135 12.05 44.47 21.03
C GLN A 135 11.58 43.43 20.03
N ARG A 136 12.25 43.40 18.86
CA ARG A 136 11.99 42.43 17.80
C ARG A 136 12.86 41.19 17.99
N TYR A 137 12.21 40.04 18.15
CA TYR A 137 12.85 38.74 18.26
C TYR A 137 12.62 37.93 16.99
N ARG A 138 13.58 37.05 16.69
CA ARG A 138 13.52 36.15 15.56
C ARG A 138 13.79 34.72 16.02
N ALA A 139 12.81 33.83 15.85
CA ALA A 139 12.96 32.41 16.15
C ALA A 139 12.84 31.56 14.89
N ILE A 140 13.66 30.52 14.80
CA ILE A 140 13.64 29.54 13.71
C ILE A 140 12.90 28.30 14.21
N TYR A 141 11.76 28.01 13.59
CA TYR A 141 10.97 26.82 13.84
C TYR A 141 11.28 25.77 12.78
N THR A 142 11.59 24.55 13.21
CA THR A 142 11.78 23.41 12.31
C THR A 142 10.53 22.53 12.40
N TYR A 143 9.86 22.36 11.27
CA TYR A 143 8.72 21.46 11.14
C TYR A 143 9.22 20.16 10.50
N ARG A 144 8.78 19.03 11.04
CA ARG A 144 9.19 17.69 10.63
C ARG A 144 7.97 16.81 10.40
N SER A 145 8.02 16.01 9.34
CA SER A 145 7.11 14.90 9.13
C SER A 145 7.87 13.69 8.59
N GLU A 146 7.48 12.50 9.03
CA GLU A 146 8.00 11.24 8.50
C GLU A 146 6.87 10.55 7.74
N ILE A 147 7.13 10.23 6.47
CA ILE A 147 6.18 9.58 5.56
C ILE A 147 6.79 8.30 5.00
N GLU A 148 5.96 7.39 4.47
CA GLU A 148 6.48 6.16 3.86
C GLU A 148 7.42 6.42 2.69
N ALA A 149 8.53 5.68 2.65
CA ALA A 149 9.34 5.62 1.45
C ALA A 149 8.65 4.78 0.38
N LEU A 150 8.87 5.16 -0.87
CA LEU A 150 8.31 4.43 -2.00
C LEU A 150 9.12 3.16 -2.29
N ASP A 151 8.44 2.15 -2.84
CA ASP A 151 9.11 0.93 -3.28
C ASP A 151 10.24 1.24 -4.27
N TYR A 152 11.36 0.55 -4.08
CA TYR A 152 12.65 0.70 -4.75
C TYR A 152 13.41 2.01 -4.47
N THR A 153 13.02 2.81 -3.48
CA THR A 153 13.91 3.85 -2.94
C THR A 153 15.15 3.18 -2.34
N THR A 154 16.36 3.65 -2.72
CA THR A 154 17.62 3.13 -2.18
C THR A 154 17.71 3.38 -0.69
N CYS A 155 18.02 2.33 0.09
CA CYS A 155 18.09 2.40 1.55
C CYS A 155 19.41 1.92 2.16
N GLY A 156 20.40 1.62 1.32
CA GLY A 156 21.74 1.21 1.72
C GLY A 156 22.49 0.59 0.55
N ASP A 157 23.72 0.11 0.78
CA ASP A 157 24.48 -0.60 -0.25
C ASP A 157 23.69 -1.82 -0.74
N ARG A 158 23.42 -1.86 -2.05
CA ARG A 158 22.64 -2.92 -2.73
C ARG A 158 21.30 -3.24 -2.04
N LYS A 159 20.69 -2.28 -1.33
CA LYS A 159 19.40 -2.44 -0.66
C LYS A 159 18.39 -1.39 -1.13
N VAL A 160 17.13 -1.79 -1.18
CA VAL A 160 16.02 -0.93 -1.55
C VAL A 160 14.79 -1.19 -0.67
N CYS A 161 13.91 -0.20 -0.55
CA CYS A 161 12.65 -0.35 0.17
C CYS A 161 11.68 -1.23 -0.63
N ILE A 162 11.10 -2.24 0.01
CA ILE A 162 10.08 -3.12 -0.57
C ILE A 162 9.01 -3.35 0.48
N GLN A 163 7.78 -2.92 0.18
CA GLN A 163 6.63 -2.98 1.07
C GLN A 163 6.96 -2.39 2.46
N GLY A 164 7.55 -1.19 2.45
CA GLY A 164 7.88 -0.45 3.67
C GLY A 164 9.12 -0.94 4.42
N VAL A 165 9.86 -1.96 3.95
CA VAL A 165 11.06 -2.47 4.64
C VAL A 165 12.29 -2.37 3.76
N CYS A 166 13.43 -1.95 4.32
CA CYS A 166 14.71 -1.96 3.63
C CYS A 166 15.22 -3.40 3.47
N ARG A 167 15.31 -3.89 2.23
CA ARG A 167 15.68 -5.27 1.90
C ARG A 167 16.76 -5.32 0.83
N PRO A 168 17.51 -6.43 0.71
CA PRO A 168 18.42 -6.64 -0.43
C PRO A 168 17.69 -6.45 -1.75
N ARG A 169 18.33 -5.73 -2.68
CA ARG A 169 17.77 -5.48 -4.01
C ARG A 169 17.62 -6.81 -4.76
N PRO A 170 16.41 -7.16 -5.26
CA PRO A 170 16.23 -8.37 -6.04
C PRO A 170 17.12 -8.34 -7.29
N THR A 171 17.90 -9.41 -7.49
CA THR A 171 18.83 -9.56 -8.62
C THR A 171 18.16 -10.13 -9.86
N ARG A 172 17.03 -10.84 -9.70
CA ARG A 172 16.19 -11.29 -10.81
C ARG A 172 15.24 -10.18 -11.23
N LYS A 173 15.20 -9.88 -12.54
CA LYS A 173 14.01 -9.25 -13.14
C LYS A 173 12.80 -10.12 -12.78
N PRO A 174 11.65 -9.54 -12.38
CA PRO A 174 10.43 -10.30 -12.25
C PRO A 174 10.23 -11.07 -13.55
N SER A 175 10.31 -12.40 -13.48
CA SER A 175 9.98 -13.25 -14.60
C SER A 175 8.50 -13.01 -14.85
N LEU A 176 8.16 -12.28 -15.91
CA LEU A 176 6.78 -12.17 -16.38
C LEU A 176 6.38 -13.50 -17.05
N THR A 177 6.62 -14.62 -16.37
CA THR A 177 6.18 -15.93 -16.80
C THR A 177 4.82 -16.11 -16.16
N THR A 178 3.81 -15.51 -16.76
CA THR A 178 2.44 -15.98 -16.58
C THR A 178 2.40 -17.35 -17.25
N SER A 179 2.79 -18.39 -16.54
CA SER A 179 2.35 -19.75 -16.85
C SER A 179 0.85 -19.77 -16.58
N ILE A 180 0.06 -19.25 -17.52
CA ILE A 180 -1.32 -19.67 -17.66
C ILE A 180 -1.18 -21.12 -18.12
N THR A 181 -1.16 -22.06 -17.18
CA THR A 181 -1.55 -23.42 -17.48
C THR A 181 -2.94 -23.31 -18.08
N ASN A 182 -3.05 -23.57 -19.38
CA ASN A 182 -4.30 -23.85 -20.05
C ASN A 182 -4.86 -25.10 -19.37
N ASN A 183 -5.56 -24.92 -18.25
CA ASN A 183 -6.43 -25.96 -17.71
C ASN A 183 -7.63 -25.98 -18.64
N SER A 184 -7.55 -26.91 -19.59
CA SER A 184 -8.65 -27.48 -20.34
C SER A 184 -9.89 -27.57 -19.46
N ALA A 185 -11.03 -27.15 -20.02
CA ALA A 185 -12.33 -27.20 -19.37
C ALA A 185 -12.59 -28.57 -18.73
N PRO A 186 -13.27 -28.64 -17.56
CA PRO A 186 -13.73 -29.91 -17.01
C PRO A 186 -14.66 -30.59 -18.03
N GLN A 187 -14.37 -31.84 -18.38
CA GLN A 187 -15.27 -32.67 -19.16
C GLN A 187 -16.64 -32.70 -18.47
N LYS A 188 -17.69 -32.38 -19.22
CA LYS A 188 -19.07 -32.58 -18.79
C LYS A 188 -19.29 -34.08 -18.56
N THR A 189 -19.34 -34.50 -17.31
CA THR A 189 -19.88 -35.82 -16.96
C THR A 189 -21.39 -35.75 -17.19
N VAL A 190 -21.85 -36.36 -18.28
CA VAL A 190 -23.28 -36.62 -18.51
C VAL A 190 -23.67 -37.74 -17.56
N VAL A 191 -24.39 -37.42 -16.48
CA VAL A 191 -25.07 -38.41 -15.67
C VAL A 191 -26.32 -38.82 -16.44
N GLN A 192 -26.28 -39.99 -17.05
CA GLN A 192 -27.40 -40.63 -17.71
C GLN A 192 -28.25 -41.30 -16.61
N LEU A 193 -29.44 -40.76 -16.35
CA LEU A 193 -30.44 -41.40 -15.50
C LEU A 193 -30.98 -42.63 -16.24
N GLN A 194 -30.83 -43.80 -15.61
CA GLN A 194 -31.69 -44.96 -15.83
C GLN A 194 -32.64 -45.06 -14.63
#